data_AF-A0A2V9M4M8-F1
#
_entry.id   AF-A0A2V9M4M8-F1
#
_cell.length_a   1.000
_cell.length_b   1.000
_cell.length_c   1.000
_cell.angle_alpha   90.00
_cell.angle_beta   90.00
_cell.angle_gamma   90.00
#
_symmetry.space_group_name_H-M   'P 1'
#
loop_
_entity.id
_entity.type
_entity.pdbx_description
1 polymer ?
#
loop_
_entity_poly.entity_id
_entity_poly.type
_entity_poly.pdbx_seq_one_letter_code
_entity_poly.pdbx_strand_id
1 'polypeptide(L)'
;MKPYVETIPGTDVKFEMLPISGGTFSMGSPASEPTRRADEGPQHEVTIGPFWMGKTEVTWDEYDLFAFSQDIKRKKQQGVDVTQQPAREKAADAITRPTPPYADETFGLGRHGQPV
;
A
#
# COMPACT_ATOMS: atom_id res chain seq x y z
N MET A 1 11.12 -17.13 -5.19
CA MET A 1 10.14 -16.05 -5.48
C MET A 1 10.72 -15.17 -6.57
N LYS A 2 9.89 -14.57 -7.43
CA LYS A 2 10.34 -13.65 -8.50
C LYS A 2 9.69 -12.28 -8.30
N PRO A 3 10.36 -11.18 -8.70
CA PRO A 3 9.71 -9.87 -8.73
C PRO A 3 8.53 -9.88 -9.69
N TYR A 4 7.50 -9.13 -9.36
CA TYR A 4 6.32 -8.98 -10.21
C TYR A 4 5.73 -7.57 -10.11
N VAL A 5 4.93 -7.23 -11.11
CA VAL A 5 4.16 -5.99 -11.17
C VAL A 5 2.70 -6.38 -11.09
N GLU A 6 1.99 -5.85 -10.10
CA GLU A 6 0.55 -6.00 -9.97
C GLU A 6 -0.13 -4.76 -10.55
N THR A 7 -1.18 -4.96 -11.34
CA THR A 7 -2.05 -3.86 -11.79
C THR A 7 -3.30 -3.89 -10.94
N ILE A 8 -3.67 -2.77 -10.30
CA ILE A 8 -4.87 -2.70 -9.47
C ILE A 8 -6.09 -2.96 -10.36
N PRO A 9 -6.85 -4.05 -10.13
CA PRO A 9 -7.91 -4.45 -11.06
C PRO A 9 -8.96 -3.36 -11.26
N GLY A 10 -9.26 -3.07 -12.53
CA GLY A 10 -10.18 -1.99 -12.93
C GLY A 10 -9.52 -0.64 -13.14
N THR A 11 -8.18 -0.56 -13.07
CA THR A 11 -7.40 0.68 -13.24
C THR A 11 -6.10 0.40 -14.00
N ASP A 12 -5.42 1.47 -14.41
CA ASP A 12 -4.08 1.38 -15.02
C ASP A 12 -2.94 1.57 -13.99
N VAL A 13 -3.26 1.73 -12.70
CA VAL A 13 -2.29 1.93 -11.61
C VAL A 13 -1.59 0.62 -11.29
N LYS A 14 -0.27 0.66 -11.14
CA LYS A 14 0.60 -0.50 -10.95
C LYS A 14 1.54 -0.31 -9.78
N PHE A 15 1.86 -1.40 -9.09
CA PHE A 15 2.90 -1.42 -8.06
C PHE A 15 3.83 -2.62 -8.24
N GLU A 16 5.08 -2.45 -7.82
CA GLU A 16 6.14 -3.45 -7.94
C GLU A 16 6.36 -4.15 -6.59
N MET A 17 6.42 -5.49 -6.63
CA MET A 17 6.72 -6.31 -5.46
C MET A 17 8.06 -7.03 -5.67
N LEU A 18 8.97 -6.84 -4.73
CA LEU A 18 10.31 -7.42 -4.75
C LEU A 18 10.40 -8.60 -3.78
N PRO A 19 11.02 -9.73 -4.19
CA PRO A 19 11.22 -10.85 -3.30
C PRO A 19 12.38 -10.54 -2.33
N ILE A 20 12.12 -10.65 -1.04
CA ILE A 20 13.11 -10.60 0.02
C ILE A 20 13.50 -12.03 0.38
N SER A 21 14.77 -12.37 0.20
CA SER A 21 15.30 -13.67 0.59
C SER A 21 15.19 -13.85 2.10
N GLY A 22 14.78 -15.04 2.54
CA GLY A 22 14.87 -15.40 3.95
C GLY A 22 16.33 -15.49 4.39
N GLY A 23 16.55 -15.32 5.69
CA GLY A 23 17.88 -15.31 6.27
C GLY A 23 17.86 -14.83 7.71
N THR A 24 19.05 -14.75 8.29
CA THR A 24 19.28 -14.20 9.62
C THR A 24 20.06 -12.89 9.48
N PHE A 25 19.64 -11.86 10.20
CA PHE A 25 20.31 -10.57 10.21
C PHE A 25 20.25 -9.95 11.62
N SER A 26 21.17 -9.02 11.89
CA SER A 26 21.18 -8.27 13.14
C SER A 26 20.19 -7.10 13.06
N MET A 27 19.18 -7.11 13.92
CA MET A 27 18.15 -6.07 13.99
C MET A 27 18.42 -5.11 15.15
N GLY A 28 18.27 -3.81 14.90
CA GLY A 28 18.52 -2.72 15.85
C GLY A 28 19.79 -1.92 15.53
N SER A 29 19.98 -0.79 16.20
CA SER A 29 21.06 0.16 15.95
C SER A 29 22.22 -0.04 16.94
N PRO A 30 23.50 -0.01 16.49
CA PRO A 30 24.66 -0.07 17.36
C PRO A 30 24.66 1.04 18.41
N ALA A 31 25.18 0.76 19.61
CA ALA A 31 25.22 1.74 20.70
C ALA A 31 25.97 3.04 20.36
N SER A 32 26.90 2.98 19.38
CA SER A 32 27.70 4.11 18.91
C SER A 32 27.09 4.88 17.74
N GLU A 33 25.93 4.46 17.22
CA GLU A 33 25.32 5.11 16.06
C GLU A 33 24.82 6.52 16.42
N PRO A 34 25.21 7.57 15.67
CA PRO A 34 24.70 8.91 15.90
C PRO A 34 23.18 8.94 15.83
N THR A 35 22.54 9.72 16.70
CA THR A 35 21.07 9.90 16.76
C THR A 35 20.23 8.69 17.18
N ARG A 36 20.87 7.56 17.55
CA ARG A 36 20.19 6.39 18.11
C ARG A 36 19.32 6.74 19.33
N ARG A 37 18.10 6.21 19.35
CA ARG A 37 17.19 6.23 20.51
C ARG A 37 17.32 4.99 21.38
N ALA A 38 16.82 5.09 22.61
CA ALA A 38 16.95 4.02 23.61
C ALA A 38 16.20 2.73 23.22
N ASP A 39 15.13 2.85 22.44
CA ASP A 39 14.25 1.77 21.99
C ASP A 39 14.74 1.05 20.72
N GLU A 40 15.79 1.54 20.07
CA GLU A 40 16.38 0.92 18.87
C GLU A 40 17.33 -0.26 19.18
N GLY A 41 17.43 -0.70 20.43
CA GLY A 41 18.26 -1.85 20.80
C GLY A 41 17.74 -2.64 22.00
N PRO A 42 18.49 -3.65 22.46
CA PRO A 42 19.80 -4.07 21.95
C PRO A 42 19.73 -4.71 20.56
N GLN A 43 20.87 -4.70 19.86
CA GLN A 43 20.99 -5.47 18.62
C GLN A 43 20.83 -6.96 18.91
N HIS A 44 20.02 -7.64 18.12
CA HIS A 44 19.76 -9.07 18.27
C HIS A 44 19.52 -9.74 16.91
N GLU A 45 19.82 -11.02 16.82
CA GLU A 45 19.66 -11.80 15.59
C GLU A 45 18.17 -12.14 15.35
N VAL A 46 17.68 -11.81 14.16
CA VAL A 46 16.31 -12.11 13.72
C VAL A 46 16.38 -13.00 12.48
N THR A 47 15.65 -14.13 12.53
CA THR A 47 15.51 -15.03 11.38
C THR A 47 14.13 -14.86 10.76
N ILE A 48 14.09 -14.60 9.47
CA ILE A 48 12.86 -14.42 8.69
C ILE A 48 12.79 -15.43 7.54
N GLY A 49 11.56 -15.85 7.25
CA GLY A 49 11.28 -16.59 6.02
C GLY A 49 11.29 -15.68 4.79
N PRO A 50 11.37 -16.24 3.58
CA PRO A 50 11.24 -15.48 2.34
C PRO A 50 9.83 -14.86 2.21
N PHE A 51 9.73 -13.59 1.82
CA PHE A 51 8.47 -12.88 1.54
C PHE A 51 8.62 -11.85 0.41
N TRP A 52 7.52 -11.21 -0.02
CA TRP A 52 7.56 -10.07 -0.95
C TRP A 52 7.33 -8.75 -0.22
N MET A 53 8.03 -7.70 -0.63
CA MET A 53 7.87 -6.34 -0.11
C MET A 53 7.63 -5.37 -1.27
N GLY A 54 6.80 -4.34 -1.05
CA GLY A 54 6.63 -3.25 -2.01
C GLY A 54 7.97 -2.55 -2.28
N LYS A 55 8.25 -2.23 -3.54
CA LYS A 55 9.47 -1.51 -3.92
C LYS A 55 9.54 -0.11 -3.32
N THR A 56 8.39 0.52 -3.14
CA THR A 56 8.21 1.84 -2.53
C THR A 56 7.10 1.75 -1.47
N GLU A 57 6.97 2.80 -0.66
CA GLU A 57 5.77 3.03 0.13
C GLU A 57 4.54 3.13 -0.78
N VAL A 58 3.36 2.90 -0.20
CA VAL A 58 2.08 3.01 -0.91
C VAL A 58 1.92 4.45 -1.39
N THR A 59 1.68 4.61 -2.68
CA THR A 59 1.52 5.93 -3.30
C THR A 59 0.09 6.46 -3.16
N TRP A 60 -0.09 7.78 -3.28
CA TRP A 60 -1.43 8.37 -3.38
C TRP A 60 -2.22 7.83 -4.58
N ASP A 61 -1.55 7.48 -5.68
CA ASP A 61 -2.21 6.89 -6.85
C ASP A 61 -2.87 5.54 -6.52
N GLU A 62 -2.30 4.77 -5.57
CA GLU A 62 -2.88 3.54 -5.05
C GLU A 62 -3.91 3.81 -3.95
N TYR A 63 -3.57 4.69 -3.00
CA TYR A 63 -4.43 4.98 -1.84
C TYR A 63 -5.73 5.64 -2.24
N ASP A 64 -5.74 6.56 -3.21
CA ASP A 64 -6.95 7.24 -3.67
C ASP A 64 -7.94 6.26 -4.30
N LEU A 65 -7.43 5.22 -4.95
CA LEU A 65 -8.28 4.15 -5.45
C LEU A 65 -8.92 3.40 -4.27
N PHE A 66 -8.16 3.10 -3.23
CA PHE A 66 -8.74 2.49 -2.02
C PHE A 66 -9.75 3.42 -1.32
N ALA A 67 -9.42 4.70 -1.15
CA ALA A 67 -10.18 5.67 -0.36
C ALA A 67 -11.43 6.18 -1.08
N PHE A 68 -11.32 6.44 -2.39
CA PHE A 68 -12.32 7.20 -3.15
C PHE A 68 -12.88 6.45 -4.36
N SER A 69 -12.40 5.25 -4.69
CA SER A 69 -13.03 4.47 -5.76
C SER A 69 -14.51 4.26 -5.45
N GLN A 70 -15.32 4.35 -6.50
CA GLN A 70 -16.75 4.23 -6.37
C GLN A 70 -17.13 2.75 -6.25
N ASP A 71 -17.93 2.44 -5.24
CA ASP A 71 -18.60 1.15 -5.18
C ASP A 71 -19.68 1.02 -6.27
N ILE A 72 -20.09 -0.22 -6.57
CA ILE A 72 -21.15 -0.51 -7.57
C ILE A 72 -22.44 0.28 -7.31
N LYS A 73 -22.80 0.52 -6.04
CA LYS A 73 -24.03 1.25 -5.70
C LYS A 73 -23.91 2.72 -6.12
N ARG A 74 -22.79 3.37 -5.82
CA ARG A 74 -22.48 4.76 -6.17
C ARG A 74 -22.32 4.92 -7.68
N LYS A 75 -21.64 3.97 -8.35
CA LYS A 75 -21.53 3.91 -9.81
C LYS A 75 -22.92 3.87 -10.46
N LYS A 76 -23.81 2.99 -9.98
CA LYS A 76 -25.21 2.91 -10.44
C LYS A 76 -25.98 4.21 -10.21
N GLN A 77 -25.86 4.81 -9.03
CA GLN A 77 -26.51 6.10 -8.72
C GLN A 77 -26.04 7.23 -9.65
N GLN A 78 -24.80 7.18 -10.11
CA GLN A 78 -24.21 8.18 -11.00
C GLN A 78 -24.32 7.81 -12.49
N GLY A 79 -25.04 6.73 -12.84
CA GLY A 79 -25.23 6.30 -14.22
C GLY A 79 -23.98 5.72 -14.90
N VAL A 80 -22.97 5.33 -14.12
CA VAL A 80 -21.77 4.66 -14.64
C VAL A 80 -22.13 3.23 -15.05
N ASP A 81 -21.66 2.80 -16.22
CA ASP A 81 -21.85 1.42 -16.68
C ASP A 81 -21.09 0.45 -15.75
N VAL A 82 -21.85 -0.46 -15.13
CA VAL A 82 -21.35 -1.46 -14.19
C VAL A 82 -21.23 -2.86 -14.80
N THR A 83 -21.50 -3.02 -16.09
CA THR A 83 -21.45 -4.34 -16.76
C THR A 83 -20.04 -4.92 -16.73
N GLN A 84 -19.01 -4.09 -16.91
CA GLN A 84 -17.60 -4.48 -16.96
C GLN A 84 -16.87 -4.50 -15.60
N GLN A 85 -17.59 -4.49 -14.47
CA GLN A 85 -16.94 -4.49 -13.16
C GLN A 85 -16.29 -5.84 -12.82
N PRO A 86 -15.15 -5.85 -12.10
CA PRO A 86 -14.50 -7.07 -11.64
C PRO A 86 -15.44 -7.99 -10.86
N ALA A 87 -15.35 -9.30 -11.07
CA ALA A 87 -16.21 -10.28 -10.39
C ALA A 87 -16.15 -10.16 -8.85
N ARG A 88 -14.96 -9.85 -8.31
CA ARG A 88 -14.75 -9.60 -6.87
C ARG A 88 -15.57 -8.42 -6.33
N GLU A 89 -15.73 -7.36 -7.12
CA GLU A 89 -16.51 -6.18 -6.71
C GLU A 89 -18.01 -6.50 -6.75
N LYS A 90 -18.45 -7.29 -7.73
CA LYS A 90 -19.83 -7.78 -7.84
C LYS A 90 -20.20 -8.73 -6.69
N ALA A 91 -19.24 -9.49 -6.18
CA ALA A 91 -19.43 -10.44 -5.08
C ALA A 91 -19.37 -9.79 -3.69
N ALA A 92 -18.97 -8.52 -3.58
CA ALA A 92 -18.85 -7.84 -2.29
C ALA A 92 -20.23 -7.56 -1.68
N ASP A 93 -20.44 -7.99 -0.44
CA ASP A 93 -21.62 -7.72 0.38
C ASP A 93 -21.46 -6.43 1.21
N ALA A 94 -20.21 -6.10 1.58
CA ALA A 94 -19.82 -4.86 2.25
C ALA A 94 -18.55 -4.25 1.63
N ILE A 95 -18.46 -2.91 1.69
CA ILE A 95 -17.29 -2.15 1.23
C ILE A 95 -16.92 -1.17 2.35
N THR A 96 -15.68 -1.26 2.83
CA THR A 96 -15.11 -0.34 3.81
C THR A 96 -14.26 0.72 3.12
N ARG A 97 -14.19 1.91 3.73
CA ARG A 97 -13.35 3.02 3.28
C ARG A 97 -12.93 3.89 4.46
N PRO A 98 -11.80 4.59 4.37
CA PRO A 98 -11.42 5.59 5.34
C PRO A 98 -12.47 6.70 5.47
N THR A 99 -12.45 7.39 6.61
CA THR A 99 -13.23 8.61 6.80
C THR A 99 -12.78 9.67 5.80
N PRO A 100 -13.70 10.44 5.18
CA PRO A 100 -13.31 11.52 4.28
C PRO A 100 -12.34 12.48 4.97
N PRO A 101 -11.29 12.94 4.25
CA PRO A 101 -10.27 13.78 4.85
C PRO A 101 -10.83 15.16 5.21
N TYR A 102 -10.31 15.74 6.30
CA TYR A 102 -10.69 17.08 6.76
C TYR A 102 -9.86 18.19 6.11
N ALA A 103 -8.71 17.85 5.54
CA ALA A 103 -7.76 18.78 4.92
C ALA A 103 -7.09 18.11 3.71
N ASP A 104 -6.28 18.88 2.97
CA ASP A 104 -5.39 18.31 1.96
C ASP A 104 -4.25 17.54 2.65
N GLU A 105 -4.30 16.21 2.54
CA GLU A 105 -3.34 15.29 3.15
C GLU A 105 -1.99 15.24 2.42
N THR A 106 -1.85 15.88 1.25
CA THR A 106 -0.55 15.93 0.56
C THR A 106 0.44 16.88 1.24
N PHE A 107 -0.04 17.77 2.11
CA PHE A 107 0.75 18.81 2.77
C PHE A 107 1.66 19.62 1.82
N GLY A 108 1.27 19.73 0.54
CA GLY A 108 2.04 20.43 -0.49
C GLY A 108 3.19 19.64 -1.14
N LEU A 109 3.36 18.35 -0.81
CA LEU A 109 4.40 17.48 -1.39
C LEU A 109 4.02 16.91 -2.76
N GLY A 110 2.80 17.16 -3.21
CA GLY A 110 2.25 16.61 -4.44
C GLY A 110 1.54 15.27 -4.21
N ARG A 111 0.87 14.78 -5.26
CA ARG A 111 0.01 13.59 -5.17
C ARG A 111 0.54 12.45 -6.04
N HIS A 112 0.72 12.68 -7.33
CA HIS A 112 1.14 11.62 -8.26
C HIS A 112 2.54 11.08 -7.97
N GLY A 113 2.64 9.75 -7.85
CA GLY A 113 3.88 9.02 -7.53
C GLY A 113 4.48 9.33 -6.15
N GLN A 114 3.78 10.08 -5.30
CA GLN A 114 4.24 10.41 -3.95
C GLN A 114 3.68 9.43 -2.92
N PRO A 115 4.42 9.13 -1.84
CA PRO A 115 3.92 8.33 -0.74
C PRO A 115 2.80 9.05 0.03
N VAL A 116 1.91 8.25 0.63
CA VAL A 116 0.84 8.72 1.53
C VAL A 116 1.36 8.98 2.94
#